data_AF-A0A259PE50-F1
#
_entry.id   AF-A0A259PE50-F1
#
_cell.length_a   1.000
_cell.length_b   1.000
_cell.length_c   1.000
_cell.angle_alpha   90.00
_cell.angle_beta   90.00
_cell.angle_gamma   90.00
#
_symmetry.space_group_name_H-M   'P 1'
#
loop_
_entity.id
_entity.type
_entity.pdbx_description
1 polymer ?
#
loop_
_entity_poly.entity_id
_entity_poly.type
_entity_poly.pdbx_seq_one_letter_code
_entity_poly.pdbx_strand_id
1 'polypeptide(L)' 'GEAKIPGANGQSLMKAALTADKNTKAILDSTAVAFAPTVADMPEKLSALLRDGDVLITMGAGSISGLPQVLAGAKNV' A
#
# COMPACT_ATOMS: atom_id res chain seq x y z
N GLY A 1 15.73 -8.87 15.66
CA GLY A 1 14.51 -8.12 15.35
C GLY A 1 13.76 -7.87 16.64
N GLU A 2 13.15 -6.71 16.78
CA GLU A 2 12.35 -6.37 17.95
C GLU A 2 11.05 -7.18 18.00
N ALA A 3 10.45 -7.29 19.20
CA ALA A 3 9.18 -7.98 19.38
C ALA A 3 8.05 -7.27 18.60
N LYS A 4 7.14 -8.06 18.01
CA LYS A 4 5.97 -7.49 17.35
C LYS A 4 5.09 -6.77 18.35
N ILE A 5 4.74 -5.52 18.05
CA ILE A 5 3.78 -4.74 18.83
C ILE A 5 2.36 -5.12 18.37
N PRO A 6 1.46 -5.56 19.28
CA PRO A 6 0.08 -5.83 18.93
C PRO A 6 -0.59 -4.60 18.29
N GLY A 7 -1.25 -4.80 17.15
CA GLY A 7 -1.93 -3.74 16.43
C GLY A 7 -1.03 -2.84 15.55
N ALA A 8 0.30 -2.96 15.62
CA ALA A 8 1.22 -2.25 14.72
C ALA A 8 1.30 -2.99 13.36
N ASN A 9 0.22 -2.94 12.59
CA ASN A 9 0.10 -3.63 11.31
C ASN A 9 -0.62 -2.75 10.25
N GLY A 10 -0.56 -3.18 8.99
CA GLY A 10 -1.14 -2.44 7.87
C GLY A 10 -2.66 -2.29 7.94
N GLN A 11 -3.39 -3.25 8.55
CA GLN A 11 -4.84 -3.17 8.68
C GLN A 11 -5.26 -2.05 9.64
N SER A 12 -4.58 -1.94 10.78
CA SER A 12 -4.77 -0.84 11.72
C SER A 12 -4.44 0.50 11.09
N LEU A 13 -3.35 0.59 10.31
CA LEU A 13 -2.95 1.81 9.61
C LEU A 13 -4.01 2.23 8.58
N MET A 14 -4.47 1.30 7.73
CA MET A 14 -5.52 1.56 6.74
C MET A 14 -6.79 2.09 7.41
N LYS A 15 -7.24 1.45 8.48
CA LYS A 15 -8.43 1.87 9.22
C LYS A 15 -8.25 3.27 9.83
N ALA A 16 -7.08 3.55 10.41
CA ALA A 16 -6.75 4.84 10.98
C ALA A 16 -6.73 5.95 9.91
N ALA A 17 -6.10 5.70 8.76
CA ALA A 17 -6.03 6.66 7.65
C ALA A 17 -7.43 7.00 7.10
N LEU A 18 -8.26 5.99 6.84
CA LEU A 18 -9.65 6.20 6.40
C LEU A 18 -10.50 6.94 7.43
N THR A 19 -10.28 6.67 8.72
CA THR A 19 -11.00 7.36 9.80
C THR A 19 -10.55 8.82 9.90
N ALA A 20 -9.25 9.07 9.80
CA ALA A 20 -8.68 10.41 9.83
C ALA A 20 -9.20 11.27 8.65
N ASP A 21 -9.18 10.73 7.42
CA ASP A 21 -9.65 11.45 6.23
C ASP A 21 -11.13 11.85 6.29
N LYS A 22 -12.00 10.96 6.81
CA LYS A 22 -13.42 11.29 7.08
C LYS A 22 -13.58 12.49 8.02
N ASN A 23 -12.63 12.68 8.93
CA ASN A 23 -12.64 13.77 9.90
C ASN A 23 -11.96 15.05 9.37
N THR A 24 -11.22 14.97 8.25
CA THR A 24 -10.48 16.10 7.66
C THR A 24 -10.71 16.20 6.16
N LYS A 25 -11.71 17.01 5.76
CA LYS A 25 -11.94 17.49 4.37
C LYS A 25 -12.02 16.43 3.25
N ALA A 26 -12.03 15.14 3.56
CA ALA A 26 -12.20 14.01 2.63
C ALA A 26 -11.42 14.17 1.32
N ILE A 27 -10.10 14.00 1.37
CA ILE A 27 -9.22 14.10 0.20
C ILE A 27 -8.96 12.70 -0.38
N LEU A 28 -9.06 11.65 0.43
CA LEU A 28 -8.83 10.28 -0.03
C LEU A 28 -10.07 9.73 -0.76
N ASP A 29 -9.84 9.12 -1.92
CA ASP A 29 -10.82 8.25 -2.54
C ASP A 29 -10.89 6.93 -1.76
N SER A 30 -11.91 6.81 -0.90
CA SER A 30 -12.15 5.60 -0.10
C SER A 30 -12.42 4.35 -0.95
N THR A 31 -12.78 4.50 -2.22
CA THR A 31 -13.00 3.37 -3.14
C THR A 31 -11.70 2.85 -3.76
N ALA A 32 -10.64 3.66 -3.75
CA ALA A 32 -9.33 3.34 -4.30
C ALA A 32 -8.35 2.80 -3.23
N VAL A 33 -8.84 2.35 -2.07
CA VAL A 33 -7.98 1.78 -1.02
C VAL A 33 -7.90 0.27 -1.14
N ALA A 34 -6.67 -0.24 -1.29
CA ALA A 34 -6.39 -1.67 -1.31
C ALA A 34 -5.46 -2.09 -0.17
N PHE A 35 -5.76 -3.26 0.41
CA PHE A 35 -4.89 -3.91 1.39
C PHE A 35 -4.18 -5.10 0.74
N ALA A 36 -2.86 -5.14 0.85
CA ALA A 36 -2.01 -6.26 0.42
C ALA A 36 -1.35 -6.89 1.67
N PRO A 37 -1.68 -8.14 2.03
CA PRO A 37 -1.09 -8.81 3.20
C PRO A 37 0.41 -9.04 3.06
N THR A 38 0.89 -9.27 1.84
CA THR A 38 2.31 -9.48 1.53
C THR A 38 2.76 -8.62 0.35
N VAL A 39 4.08 -8.44 0.21
CA VAL A 39 4.67 -7.71 -0.92
C VAL A 39 4.39 -8.42 -2.26
N ALA A 40 4.22 -9.75 -2.25
CA ALA A 40 3.91 -10.53 -3.44
C ALA A 40 2.49 -10.23 -3.99
N ASP A 41 1.56 -9.79 -3.14
CA ASP A 41 0.18 -9.46 -3.53
C ASP A 41 0.06 -8.03 -4.08
N MET A 42 1.08 -7.18 -3.87
CA MET A 42 1.04 -5.77 -4.29
C MET A 42 0.87 -5.56 -5.79
N PRO A 43 1.53 -6.29 -6.71
CA PRO A 43 1.41 -6.03 -8.14
C PRO A 43 -0.02 -6.12 -8.64
N GLU A 44 -0.78 -7.12 -8.18
CA GLU A 44 -2.19 -7.29 -8.51
C GLU A 44 -3.05 -6.14 -7.96
N LYS A 45 -2.80 -5.70 -6.72
CA LYS A 45 -3.57 -4.59 -6.12
C LYS A 45 -3.23 -3.25 -6.74
N LEU A 46 -1.95 -3.03 -7.07
CA LEU A 46 -1.48 -1.79 -7.66
C LEU A 46 -1.86 -1.65 -9.13
N SER A 47 -1.94 -2.74 -9.91
CA SER A 47 -2.36 -2.67 -11.32
C SER A 47 -3.79 -2.19 -11.50
N ALA A 48 -4.66 -2.41 -10.52
CA ALA A 48 -6.03 -1.92 -10.52
C ALA A 48 -6.16 -0.44 -10.12
N LEU A 49 -5.11 0.15 -9.51
CA LEU A 49 -5.14 1.50 -8.93
C LEU A 49 -4.25 2.48 -9.68
N LEU A 50 -3.06 2.05 -10.09
CA LEU A 50 -2.05 2.89 -10.73
C LEU A 50 -2.32 3.04 -12.23
N ARG A 51 -2.11 4.25 -12.72
CA ARG A 51 -2.13 4.62 -14.13
C ARG A 51 -0.76 5.10 -14.57
N ASP A 52 -0.57 5.16 -15.88
CA ASP A 52 0.65 5.75 -16.43
C ASP A 52 0.77 7.22 -16.01
N GLY A 53 1.94 7.61 -15.52
CA GLY A 53 2.20 8.95 -14.96
C GLY A 53 1.96 9.09 -13.45
N ASP A 54 1.41 8.08 -12.77
CA ASP A 54 1.23 8.12 -11.31
C ASP A 54 2.57 7.99 -10.56
N VAL A 55 2.66 8.64 -9.40
CA VAL A 55 3.80 8.55 -8.50
C VAL A 55 3.46 7.66 -7.29
N LEU A 56 4.14 6.53 -7.19
CA LEU A 56 4.03 5.62 -6.04
C LEU A 56 5.03 6.01 -4.95
N ILE A 57 4.52 6.34 -3.76
CA ILE A 57 5.32 6.61 -2.56
C ILE A 57 5.08 5.47 -1.57
N THR A 58 6.16 4.79 -1.15
CA THR A 58 6.09 3.67 -0.21
C THR A 58 6.79 3.99 1.10
N MET A 59 6.24 3.52 2.22
CA MET A 59 6.87 3.59 3.53
C MET A 59 7.12 2.17 4.06
N GLY A 60 8.32 1.92 4.60
CA GLY A 60 8.72 0.61 5.11
C GLY A 60 10.24 0.44 5.11
N ALA A 61 10.71 -0.73 5.52
CA ALA A 61 12.13 -1.07 5.55
C ALA A 61 12.38 -2.43 4.88
N GLY A 62 13.55 -2.61 4.29
CA GLY A 62 14.05 -3.89 3.77
C GLY A 62 13.21 -4.49 2.64
N SER A 63 12.09 -5.15 2.96
CA SER A 63 11.25 -5.87 1.99
C SER A 63 10.64 -4.98 0.90
N ILE A 64 10.42 -3.70 1.20
CA ILE A 64 9.84 -2.75 0.23
C ILE A 64 10.83 -2.37 -0.88
N SER A 65 12.15 -2.47 -0.65
CA SER A 65 13.15 -2.12 -1.67
C SER A 65 13.15 -3.06 -2.87
N GLY A 66 12.58 -4.26 -2.72
CA GLY A 66 12.39 -5.21 -3.83
C GLY A 66 11.15 -4.93 -4.69
N LEU A 67 10.21 -4.09 -4.21
CA LEU A 67 8.94 -3.83 -4.91
C LEU A 67 9.13 -3.31 -6.35
N PRO A 68 10.06 -2.39 -6.66
CA PRO A 68 10.27 -1.94 -8.03
C PRO A 68 10.61 -3.09 -9.00
N GLN A 69 11.38 -4.08 -8.55
CA GLN A 69 11.73 -5.25 -9.37
C GLN A 69 10.51 -6.14 -9.62
N VAL A 70 9.65 -6.33 -8.61
CA VAL A 70 8.41 -7.09 -8.74
C VAL A 70 7.46 -6.40 -9.73
N LEU A 71 7.31 -5.08 -9.63
CA LEU A 71 6.47 -4.29 -10.54
C LEU A 71 7.00 -4.29 -11.97
N ALA A 72 8.32 -4.20 -12.18
CA ALA A 72 8.93 -4.30 -13.50
C ALA A 72 8.70 -5.68 -14.14
N GLY A 73 8.74 -6.76 -13.34
CA GLY A 73 8.44 -8.11 -13.80
C GLY A 73 6.96 -8.31 -14.16
N ALA A 74 6.04 -7.69 -13.42
CA ALA A 74 4.60 -7.77 -13.65
C ALA A 74 4.14 -7.05 -14.92
N LYS A 75 4.92 -6.11 -15.47
CA LYS A 75 4.61 -5.36 -16.70
C LYS A 75 4.72 -6.20 -17.99
N ASN A 76 5.23 -7.44 -17.92
CA ASN A 76 5.54 -8.29 -19.08
C ASN A 76 4.59 -9.49 -19.28
N VAL A 77 3.35 -9.42 -18.77
CA VAL A 77 2.30 -10.42 -19.02
C VAL A 77 1.05 -9.79 -19.60
#